data_AF-A0A7V8JG27-F1
#
_entry.id   AF-A0A7V8JG27-F1
#
_cell.length_a   1.000
_cell.length_b   1.000
_cell.length_c   1.000
_cell.angle_alpha   90.00
_cell.angle_beta   90.00
_cell.angle_gamma   90.00
#
_symmetry.space_group_name_H-M   'P 1'
#
loop_
_entity.id
_entity.type
_entity.pdbx_description
1 polymer ?
#
loop_
_entity_poly.entity_id
_entity_poly.type
_entity_poly.pdbx_seq_one_letter_code
_entity_poly.pdbx_strand_id
1 'polypeptide(L)'
;MQLTELAGSAVAVYPAFRRVLGLSASAAQFLSQAVYWTERTGDGWFYKTETEWKEEIGLSSKEVRTARKNLAGMQLLEEVRKGVCVFHATWTLIPRSFGQSFHAHLDRQSERSDAGSYC
;
A
#
# COMPACT_ATOMS: atom_id res chain seq x y z
N MET A 1 27.48 -2.73 19.85
CA MET A 1 26.40 -2.01 19.13
C MET A 1 25.58 -3.03 18.37
N GLN A 2 24.28 -3.06 18.61
CA GLN A 2 23.35 -3.89 17.85
C GLN A 2 23.00 -3.17 16.54
N LEU A 3 22.98 -3.88 15.40
CA LEU A 3 22.67 -3.28 14.09
C LEU A 3 21.29 -2.61 14.05
N THR A 4 20.36 -3.07 14.87
CA THR A 4 18.98 -2.54 14.97
C THR A 4 18.92 -1.12 15.54
N GLU A 5 19.84 -0.72 16.41
CA GLU A 5 19.87 0.64 16.98
C GLU A 5 20.27 1.68 15.92
N LEU A 6 21.07 1.28 14.94
CA LEU A 6 21.46 2.12 13.81
C LEU A 6 20.41 2.15 12.70
N ALA A 7 19.69 1.03 12.51
CA ALA A 7 18.73 0.87 11.41
C ALA A 7 17.38 1.56 11.68
N GLY A 8 17.04 1.84 12.94
CA GLY A 8 15.76 2.42 13.32
C GLY A 8 14.62 1.40 13.38
N SER A 9 13.39 1.87 13.27
CA SER A 9 12.20 1.02 13.41
C SER A 9 11.96 0.17 12.17
N ALA A 10 11.76 -1.13 12.36
CA ALA A 10 11.39 -2.03 11.29
C ALA A 10 9.92 -1.85 10.89
N VAL A 11 9.63 -1.97 9.60
CA VAL A 11 8.28 -1.85 9.03
C VAL A 11 7.87 -3.18 8.42
N ALA A 12 6.66 -3.65 8.74
CA ALA A 12 6.11 -4.87 8.19
C ALA A 12 5.57 -4.63 6.77
N VAL A 13 5.83 -5.57 5.86
CA VAL A 13 5.31 -5.55 4.48
C VAL A 13 4.59 -6.84 4.20
N TYR A 14 3.37 -6.77 3.69
CA TYR A 14 2.58 -7.93 3.31
C TYR A 14 3.00 -8.44 1.91
N PRO A 15 3.62 -9.63 1.79
CA PRO A 15 4.08 -10.15 0.49
C PRO A 15 2.92 -10.44 -0.48
N ALA A 16 1.71 -10.67 0.07
CA ALA A 16 0.49 -10.90 -0.71
C ALA A 16 0.20 -9.74 -1.68
N PHE A 17 0.53 -8.50 -1.33
CA PHE A 17 0.32 -7.35 -2.20
C PHE A 17 1.16 -7.41 -3.47
N ARG A 18 2.35 -7.98 -3.41
CA ARG A 18 3.17 -8.21 -4.61
C ARG A 18 2.66 -9.42 -5.39
N ARG A 19 2.35 -10.51 -4.70
CA ARG A 19 1.99 -11.80 -5.32
C ARG A 19 0.62 -11.75 -5.99
N VAL A 20 -0.37 -11.18 -5.32
CA VAL A 20 -1.78 -11.20 -5.71
C VAL A 20 -2.11 -9.98 -6.56
N LEU A 21 -1.74 -8.78 -6.11
CA LEU A 21 -2.08 -7.53 -6.79
C LEU A 21 -1.03 -7.10 -7.83
N GLY A 22 0.07 -7.84 -7.97
CA GLY A 22 1.14 -7.53 -8.93
C GLY A 22 1.86 -6.21 -8.63
N LEU A 23 1.81 -5.73 -7.40
CA LEU A 23 2.41 -4.44 -7.02
C LEU A 23 3.95 -4.51 -7.02
N SER A 24 4.58 -3.38 -7.35
CA SER A 24 6.02 -3.21 -7.16
C SER A 24 6.38 -3.24 -5.66
N ALA A 25 7.65 -3.47 -5.35
CA ALA A 25 8.11 -3.52 -3.96
C ALA A 25 7.74 -2.23 -3.18
N SER A 26 8.04 -1.06 -3.76
CA SER A 26 7.71 0.23 -3.14
C SER A 26 6.20 0.43 -2.99
N ALA A 27 5.38 0.00 -3.97
CA ALA A 27 3.93 0.13 -3.88
C ALA A 27 3.32 -0.81 -2.82
N ALA A 28 3.83 -2.04 -2.70
CA ALA A 28 3.41 -2.98 -1.66
C ALA A 28 3.81 -2.51 -0.26
N GLN A 29 5.00 -1.94 -0.11
CA GLN A 29 5.45 -1.35 1.15
C GLN A 29 4.60 -0.16 1.55
N PHE A 30 4.33 0.76 0.61
CA PHE A 30 3.43 1.88 0.83
C PHE A 30 2.03 1.41 1.23
N LEU A 31 1.46 0.44 0.52
CA LEU A 31 0.13 -0.10 0.82
C LEU A 31 0.09 -0.76 2.21
N SER A 32 1.13 -1.51 2.59
CA SER A 32 1.21 -2.14 3.91
C SER A 32 1.17 -1.12 5.03
N GLN A 33 1.92 -0.02 4.87
CA GLN A 33 1.92 1.02 5.87
C GLN A 33 0.64 1.86 5.85
N ALA A 34 0.01 2.05 4.69
CA ALA A 34 -1.31 2.67 4.60
C ALA A 34 -2.40 1.85 5.30
N VAL A 35 -2.37 0.52 5.20
CA VAL A 35 -3.26 -0.39 5.96
C VAL A 35 -3.06 -0.18 7.46
N TYR A 36 -1.82 -0.21 7.93
CA TYR A 36 -1.50 0.03 9.35
C TYR A 36 -2.09 1.36 9.84
N TRP A 37 -1.90 2.46 9.09
CA TRP A 37 -2.45 3.75 9.49
C TRP A 37 -3.97 3.80 9.44
N THR A 38 -4.60 3.16 8.46
CA THR A 38 -6.06 3.08 8.34
C THR A 38 -6.68 2.31 9.50
N GLU A 39 -6.07 1.20 9.93
CA GLU A 39 -6.55 0.42 11.08
C GLU A 39 -6.26 1.12 12.41
N ARG A 40 -5.20 1.92 12.46
CA ARG A 40 -4.81 2.68 13.65
C ARG A 40 -5.65 3.94 13.84
N THR A 41 -6.19 4.53 12.77
CA THR A 41 -7.10 5.67 12.86
C THR A 41 -8.55 5.20 12.93
N GLY A 42 -9.29 5.67 13.93
CA GLY A 42 -10.67 5.19 14.17
C GLY A 42 -11.68 5.55 13.08
N ASP A 43 -11.35 6.53 12.23
CA ASP A 43 -12.16 6.98 11.09
C ASP A 43 -11.67 6.43 9.75
N GLY A 44 -10.59 5.63 9.74
CA GLY A 44 -9.98 5.08 8.54
C GLY A 44 -9.31 6.13 7.65
N TRP A 45 -9.17 7.37 8.13
CA TRP A 45 -8.47 8.43 7.43
C TRP A 45 -7.15 8.74 8.12
N PHE A 46 -6.09 8.93 7.34
CA PHE A 46 -4.81 9.36 7.88
C PHE A 46 -4.19 10.48 7.04
N TYR A 47 -3.37 11.28 7.68
CA TYR A 47 -2.70 12.44 7.10
C TYR A 47 -1.19 12.24 7.17
N LYS A 48 -0.55 12.16 5.99
CA LYS A 48 0.91 12.10 5.88
C LYS A 48 1.43 12.80 4.64
N THR A 49 2.55 13.47 4.80
CA THR A 49 3.34 14.12 3.76
C THR A 49 4.33 13.14 3.13
N GLU A 50 4.85 13.46 1.93
CA GLU A 50 5.89 12.66 1.27
C GLU A 50 7.18 12.58 2.11
N THR A 51 7.49 13.62 2.89
CA THR A 51 8.67 13.65 3.78
C THR A 51 8.51 12.67 4.94
N GLU A 52 7.34 12.65 5.60
CA GLU A 52 7.07 11.67 6.66
C GLU A 52 7.12 10.24 6.13
N TRP A 53 6.61 10.01 4.93
CA TRP A 53 6.76 8.71 4.27
C TRP A 53 8.22 8.33 4.01
N LYS A 54 9.04 9.29 3.59
CA LYS A 54 10.48 9.06 3.38
C LYS A 54 11.20 8.72 4.69
N GLU A 55 10.86 9.40 5.78
CA GLU A 55 11.46 9.14 7.10
C GLU A 55 11.01 7.81 7.69
N GLU A 56 9.75 7.44 7.49
CA GLU A 56 9.16 6.25 8.11
C GLU A 56 9.43 4.95 7.34
N ILE A 57 9.30 4.99 6.02
CA ILE A 57 9.43 3.79 5.16
C ILE A 57 10.55 3.92 4.14
N GLY A 58 11.33 4.99 4.15
CA GLY A 58 12.49 5.15 3.26
C GLY A 58 12.14 5.42 1.79
N LEU A 59 10.87 5.58 1.43
CA LEU A 59 10.45 5.79 0.05
C LEU A 59 10.68 7.23 -0.40
N SER A 60 11.25 7.41 -1.59
CA SER A 60 11.38 8.74 -2.20
C SER A 60 10.02 9.31 -2.62
N SER A 61 9.91 10.64 -2.71
CA SER A 61 8.71 11.32 -3.25
C SER A 61 8.24 10.75 -4.59
N LYS A 62 9.18 10.38 -5.47
CA LYS A 62 8.85 9.80 -6.78
C LYS A 62 8.22 8.41 -6.63
N GLU A 63 8.74 7.58 -5.74
CA GLU A 63 8.18 6.25 -5.45
C GLU A 63 6.82 6.35 -4.80
N VAL A 64 6.65 7.25 -3.82
CA VAL A 64 5.36 7.52 -3.17
C VAL A 64 4.32 7.96 -4.20
N ARG A 65 4.66 8.91 -5.09
CA ARG A 65 3.76 9.35 -6.18
C ARG A 65 3.40 8.24 -7.14
N THR A 66 4.37 7.40 -7.51
CA THR A 66 4.16 6.27 -8.42
C THR A 66 3.26 5.22 -7.77
N ALA A 67 3.51 4.87 -6.51
CA ALA A 67 2.69 3.97 -5.72
C ALA A 67 1.24 4.49 -5.62
N ARG A 68 1.07 5.77 -5.27
CA ARG A 68 -0.24 6.44 -5.22
C ARG A 68 -1.00 6.33 -6.54
N LYS A 69 -0.35 6.67 -7.66
CA LYS A 69 -0.97 6.60 -8.99
C LYS A 69 -1.42 5.18 -9.33
N ASN A 70 -0.60 4.18 -9.02
CA ASN A 70 -0.93 2.77 -9.26
C ASN A 70 -2.11 2.31 -8.40
N LEU A 71 -2.08 2.62 -7.10
CA LEU A 71 -3.12 2.20 -6.15
C LEU A 71 -4.47 2.91 -6.39
N ALA A 72 -4.44 4.19 -6.76
CA ALA A 72 -5.64 4.92 -7.18
C ALA A 72 -6.23 4.34 -8.47
N GLY A 73 -5.39 3.99 -9.45
CA GLY A 73 -5.82 3.31 -10.67
C GLY A 73 -6.45 1.94 -10.42
N MET A 74 -6.02 1.24 -9.37
CA MET A 74 -6.60 -0.03 -8.91
C MET A 74 -7.81 0.13 -7.98
N GLN A 75 -8.25 1.37 -7.71
CA GLN A 75 -9.34 1.68 -6.77
C GLN A 75 -9.12 1.08 -5.37
N LEU A 76 -7.86 0.93 -4.94
CA LEU A 76 -7.51 0.45 -3.60
C LEU A 76 -7.33 1.57 -2.60
N LEU A 77 -6.98 2.76 -3.08
CA LEU A 77 -6.68 3.94 -2.29
C LEU A 77 -7.50 5.13 -2.79
N GLU A 78 -8.21 5.78 -1.88
CA GLU A 78 -8.89 7.04 -2.15
C GLU A 78 -8.05 8.20 -1.62
N GLU A 79 -7.85 9.20 -2.47
CA GLU A 79 -7.10 10.42 -2.14
C GLU A 79 -8.05 11.62 -2.15
N VAL A 80 -8.22 12.27 -1.00
CA VAL A 80 -8.90 13.56 -0.92
C VAL A 80 -7.89 14.66 -0.63
N ARG A 81 -7.76 15.60 -1.58
CA ARG A 81 -6.96 16.82 -1.40
C ARG A 81 -7.83 17.90 -0.77
N LYS A 82 -7.59 18.22 0.51
CA LYS A 82 -8.19 19.40 1.15
C LYS A 82 -7.20 20.58 1.08
N GLY A 83 -7.47 21.54 0.18
CA GLY A 83 -6.84 22.87 0.21
C GLY A 83 -5.75 23.14 -0.84
N VAL A 84 -5.60 24.43 -1.20
CA VAL A 84 -4.77 24.97 -2.30
C VAL A 84 -3.26 24.93 -2.01
N CYS A 85 -2.85 24.65 -0.79
CA CYS A 85 -1.45 24.55 -0.42
C CYS A 85 -1.23 23.40 0.56
N VAL A 86 -0.04 22.81 0.44
CA VAL A 86 0.55 21.74 1.25
C VAL A 86 0.11 20.31 0.87
N PHE A 87 1.10 19.45 0.69
CA PHE A 87 1.07 18.05 0.23
C PHE A 87 0.39 17.08 1.23
N HIS A 88 -0.64 17.54 1.94
CA HIS A 88 -1.45 16.73 2.85
C HIS A 88 -2.61 16.15 2.05
N ALA A 89 -2.44 14.91 1.60
CA ALA A 89 -3.56 14.12 1.14
C ALA A 89 -4.17 13.39 2.34
N THR A 90 -5.50 13.42 2.42
CA THR A 90 -6.25 12.56 3.33
C THR A 90 -6.44 11.24 2.62
N TRP A 91 -6.07 10.15 3.27
CA TRP A 91 -6.05 8.82 2.68
C TRP A 91 -7.03 7.89 3.37
N THR A 92 -7.82 7.14 2.61
CA THR A 92 -8.52 5.97 3.12
C THR A 92 -8.35 4.82 2.15
N LEU A 93 -8.24 3.60 2.70
CA LEU A 93 -8.49 2.42 1.90
C LEU A 93 -9.97 2.36 1.60
N ILE A 94 -10.34 1.78 0.47
CA ILE A 94 -11.75 1.49 0.17
C ILE A 94 -12.01 0.04 0.61
N PRO A 95 -12.47 -0.24 1.85
CA PRO A 95 -12.67 -1.62 2.32
C PRO A 95 -13.59 -2.44 1.42
N ARG A 96 -14.58 -1.80 0.78
CA ARG A 96 -15.50 -2.47 -0.15
C ARG A 96 -14.83 -2.98 -1.43
N SER A 97 -13.87 -2.25 -2.01
CA SER A 97 -13.16 -2.68 -3.22
C SER A 97 -11.94 -3.54 -2.88
N PHE A 98 -11.36 -3.40 -1.68
CA PHE A 98 -10.24 -4.24 -1.24
C PHE A 98 -10.63 -5.72 -1.25
N GLY A 99 -11.80 -6.08 -0.71
CA GLY A 99 -12.30 -7.45 -0.75
C GLY A 99 -12.53 -7.96 -2.18
N GLN A 100 -13.27 -7.23 -3.03
CA GLN A 100 -13.57 -7.65 -4.39
C GLN A 100 -12.33 -7.75 -5.28
N SER A 101 -11.44 -6.75 -5.24
CA SER A 101 -10.22 -6.75 -6.05
C SER A 101 -9.23 -7.81 -5.58
N PHE A 102 -9.14 -8.08 -4.28
CA PHE A 102 -8.27 -9.12 -3.75
C PHE A 102 -8.81 -10.53 -4.08
N HIS A 103 -10.11 -10.78 -3.89
CA HIS A 103 -10.74 -12.04 -4.29
C HIS A 103 -10.70 -12.27 -5.80
N ALA A 104 -11.01 -11.26 -6.62
CA ALA A 104 -10.94 -11.38 -8.08
C ALA A 104 -9.53 -11.72 -8.61
N HIS A 105 -8.47 -11.32 -7.90
CA HIS A 105 -7.10 -11.69 -8.24
C HIS A 105 -6.70 -13.06 -7.64
N LEU A 106 -7.23 -13.44 -6.48
CA LEU A 106 -7.03 -14.78 -5.90
C LEU A 106 -7.70 -15.86 -6.75
N ASP A 107 -8.94 -15.63 -7.20
CA ASP A 107 -9.68 -16.57 -8.04
C ASP A 107 -8.94 -16.82 -9.37
N ARG A 108 -8.38 -15.76 -9.96
CA ARG A 108 -7.57 -15.84 -11.20
C ARG A 108 -6.23 -16.55 -11.01
N GLN A 109 -5.70 -16.61 -9.78
CA GLN A 109 -4.48 -17.37 -9.44
C GLN A 109 -4.81 -18.86 -9.19
N SER A 110 -5.97 -19.16 -8.59
CA SER A 110 -6.47 -20.54 -8.43
C SER A 110 -6.63 -21.24 -9.78
N GLU A 111 -7.29 -20.58 -10.75
CA GLU A 111 -7.50 -21.12 -12.10
C GLU A 111 -6.18 -21.38 -12.84
N ARG A 112 -5.12 -20.60 -12.56
CA ARG A 112 -3.81 -20.76 -13.18
C ARG A 112 -2.97 -21.86 -12.54
N SER A 113 -3.19 -22.16 -11.26
CA SER A 113 -2.60 -23.30 -10.57
C SER A 113 -3.24 -24.62 -11.02
N ASP A 114 -4.54 -24.65 -11.28
CA ASP A 114 -5.25 -25.84 -11.76
C ASP A 114 -4.94 -26.15 -13.25
N ALA A 115 -4.69 -25.13 -14.07
CA ALA A 115 -4.25 -25.30 -15.46
C ALA A 115 -2.81 -25.84 -15.59
N GLY A 116 -2.02 -25.83 -14.51
CA GLY A 116 -0.64 -26.34 -14.49
C GLY A 116 -0.49 -27.79 -14.01
N SER A 117 -1.59 -28.45 -13.62
CA SER A 117 -1.56 -29.81 -13.04
C SER A 117 -1.95 -30.93 -14.03
N TYR A 118 -2.20 -30.61 -15.29
CA TYR A 118 -2.42 -31.57 -16.37
C TYR A 118 -1.36 -31.39 -17.47
N CYS A 119 -0.14 -31.84 -17.18
CA CYS A 119 0.86 -32.26 -18.16
C CYS A 119 1.79 -33.28 -17.49
#